data_AF-A0A259KY08-F1
#
_entry.id   AF-A0A259KY08-F1
#
_cell.length_a   1.000
_cell.length_b   1.000
_cell.length_c   1.000
_cell.angle_alpha   90.00
_cell.angle_beta   90.00
_cell.angle_gamma   90.00
#
_symmetry.space_group_name_H-M   'P 1'
#
loop_
_entity.id
_entity.type
_entity.pdbx_description
1 polymer ?
#
loop_
_entity_poly.entity_id
_entity_poly.type
_entity_poly.pdbx_seq_one_letter_code
_entity_poly.pdbx_strand_id
1 'polypeptide(L)'
;MKCPGTCLRAIAEAESRGASAAVARFPETGKRANLAHALSGSRSVSGSVRSACRILLLALLLAALGSQSTARAADAAFAQFIASLWPEAQAAGVSRATFERETRGLEPDYKLPDLALPGRPVTGARAQAEFVQVPAAYVKEATIARLAVEGQRLMQKHRAALDQIERQFGVPATMVLAIWGRESDFGRYTDPYDALRVVAT
;
A
#
# COMPACT_ATOMS: atom_id res chain seq x y z
N MET A 1 -9.28 -22.89 1.15
CA MET A 1 -9.67 -21.98 2.25
C MET A 1 -10.04 -20.65 1.63
N LYS A 2 -11.30 -20.23 1.78
CA LYS A 2 -11.87 -18.98 1.23
C LYS A 2 -11.64 -17.86 2.24
N CYS A 3 -10.98 -16.78 1.84
CA CYS A 3 -10.87 -15.56 2.65
C CYS A 3 -12.25 -14.87 2.70
N PRO A 4 -12.77 -14.50 3.90
CA PRO A 4 -14.09 -13.91 4.02
C PRO A 4 -14.06 -12.39 3.77
N GLY A 5 -14.77 -11.94 2.74
CA GLY A 5 -15.73 -10.81 2.66
C GLY A 5 -15.46 -9.42 3.25
N THR A 6 -14.40 -9.18 4.03
CA THR A 6 -14.27 -7.95 4.82
C THR A 6 -13.73 -6.76 3.99
N CYS A 7 -12.90 -7.02 2.97
CA CYS A 7 -12.33 -5.96 2.13
C CYS A 7 -13.36 -5.25 1.23
N LEU A 8 -14.41 -5.97 0.79
CA LEU A 8 -15.44 -5.42 -0.11
C LEU A 8 -16.32 -4.36 0.54
N ARG A 9 -16.44 -4.38 1.87
CA ARG A 9 -17.28 -3.45 2.63
C ARG A 9 -16.64 -2.06 2.76
N ALA A 10 -15.31 -1.97 2.75
CA ALA A 10 -14.58 -0.70 2.81
C ALA A 10 -14.76 0.16 1.55
N ILE A 11 -14.93 -0.47 0.37
CA ILE A 11 -15.12 0.24 -0.91
C ILE A 11 -16.52 0.86 -1.01
N ALA A 12 -17.54 0.24 -0.42
CA ALA A 12 -18.90 0.77 -0.41
C ALA A 12 -19.06 2.01 0.49
N GLU A 13 -18.21 2.18 1.50
CA GLU A 13 -18.34 3.27 2.50
C GLU A 13 -17.71 4.59 2.00
N ALA A 14 -16.79 4.52 1.04
CA ALA A 14 -16.12 5.67 0.41
C ALA A 14 -17.04 6.51 -0.51
N GLU A 15 -18.17 5.98 -0.96
CA GLU A 15 -19.14 6.70 -1.82
C GLU A 15 -19.84 7.85 -1.06
N SER A 16 -19.79 7.85 0.27
CA SER A 16 -20.43 8.87 1.12
C SER A 16 -19.61 10.14 1.38
N ARG A 17 -18.30 10.16 1.03
CA ARG A 17 -17.40 11.28 1.36
C ARG A 17 -16.50 11.63 0.17
N GLY A 18 -17.05 12.40 -0.76
CA GLY A 18 -16.30 12.93 -1.89
C GLY A 18 -15.09 13.78 -1.45
N ALA A 19 -13.88 13.32 -1.76
CA ALA A 19 -12.65 14.10 -1.64
C ALA A 19 -11.74 13.85 -2.84
N SER A 20 -11.67 14.85 -3.72
CA SER A 20 -10.83 14.90 -4.91
C SER A 20 -9.41 15.31 -4.53
N ALA A 21 -8.40 14.48 -4.79
CA ALA A 21 -6.99 14.83 -4.63
C ALA A 21 -6.33 15.08 -6.00
N ALA A 22 -5.81 16.30 -6.17
CA ALA A 22 -5.15 16.80 -7.35
C ALA A 22 -3.74 16.18 -7.53
N VAL A 23 -3.45 15.73 -8.76
CA VAL A 23 -2.16 15.19 -9.21
C VAL A 23 -1.17 16.33 -9.47
N ALA A 24 -0.03 16.32 -8.76
CA ALA A 24 1.10 17.20 -9.03
C ALA A 24 2.06 16.56 -10.05
N ARG A 25 2.42 17.37 -11.06
CA ARG A 25 3.27 17.03 -12.22
C ARG A 25 4.73 17.43 -11.92
N PHE A 26 5.70 16.55 -12.13
CA PHE A 26 7.14 16.87 -12.09
C PHE A 26 7.74 16.95 -13.51
N PRO A 27 8.70 17.86 -13.77
CA PRO A 27 9.22 18.14 -15.10
C PRO A 27 10.45 17.30 -15.49
N GLU A 28 10.55 17.01 -16.79
CA GLU A 28 11.74 16.48 -17.46
C GLU A 28 12.79 17.58 -17.68
N THR A 29 14.04 17.25 -17.37
CA THR A 29 15.26 17.91 -17.86
C THR A 29 16.28 16.78 -18.06
N GLY A 30 17.21 16.75 -19.01
CA GLY A 30 17.75 17.70 -19.98
C GLY A 30 19.01 17.03 -20.54
N LYS A 31 19.26 17.22 -21.82
CA LYS A 31 20.06 16.37 -22.70
C LYS A 31 21.55 16.78 -22.73
N ARG A 32 22.41 15.81 -23.09
CA ARG A 32 23.71 15.90 -23.80
C ARG A 32 25.00 16.04 -22.95
N ALA A 33 25.78 14.96 -22.94
CA ALA A 33 27.23 15.01 -22.71
C ALA A 33 27.97 14.91 -24.06
N ASN A 34 29.01 15.72 -24.21
CA ASN A 34 29.78 15.95 -25.42
C ASN A 34 30.74 14.80 -25.77
N LEU A 35 30.88 14.58 -27.08
CA LEU A 35 31.95 13.83 -27.72
C LEU A 35 33.18 14.73 -27.86
N ALA A 36 34.35 14.29 -27.39
CA ALA A 36 35.64 14.42 -28.07
C ALA A 36 36.77 13.95 -27.14
N HIS A 37 37.44 12.85 -27.48
CA HIS A 37 38.89 12.82 -27.63
C HIS A 37 39.37 11.45 -28.14
N ALA A 38 40.18 11.54 -29.20
CA ALA A 38 41.32 10.67 -29.54
C ALA A 38 41.16 9.13 -29.45
N LEU A 39 41.39 8.45 -30.58
CA LEU A 39 42.73 7.95 -30.91
C LEU A 39 42.75 7.37 -32.33
N SER A 40 43.65 7.96 -33.13
CA SER A 40 44.14 7.46 -34.40
C SER A 40 44.85 6.12 -34.20
N GLY A 41 44.62 5.16 -35.11
CA GLY A 41 45.31 3.88 -35.09
C GLY A 41 44.73 2.87 -36.07
N SER A 42 44.96 3.07 -37.38
CA SER A 42 44.65 2.06 -38.38
C SER A 42 45.63 0.89 -38.26
N ARG A 43 45.12 -0.32 -37.97
CA ARG A 43 45.81 -1.57 -38.30
C ARG A 43 44.88 -2.46 -39.12
N SER A 44 45.36 -2.83 -40.30
CA SER A 44 44.71 -3.74 -41.24
C SER A 44 44.61 -5.13 -40.61
N VAL A 45 43.38 -5.57 -40.32
CA VAL A 45 43.08 -6.94 -39.89
C VAL A 45 42.49 -7.71 -41.08
N SER A 46 43.08 -8.87 -41.35
CA SER A 46 42.79 -9.80 -42.45
C SER A 46 41.33 -10.26 -42.49
N GLY A 47 40.82 -10.54 -43.70
CA GLY A 47 39.39 -10.74 -43.99
C GLY A 47 38.70 -11.89 -43.26
N SER A 48 39.43 -12.87 -42.74
CA SER A 48 38.85 -14.02 -42.02
C SER A 48 38.36 -13.64 -40.60
N VAL A 49 39.04 -12.70 -39.94
CA VAL A 49 38.67 -12.22 -38.59
C VAL A 49 37.40 -11.36 -38.62
N ARG A 50 37.13 -10.68 -39.74
CA ARG A 50 35.95 -9.81 -39.92
C ARG A 50 34.64 -10.61 -39.97
N SER A 51 34.67 -11.81 -40.57
CA SER A 51 33.50 -12.70 -40.64
C SER A 51 33.20 -13.39 -39.32
N ALA A 52 34.24 -13.84 -38.60
CA ALA A 52 34.09 -14.39 -37.25
C ALA A 52 33.57 -13.34 -36.25
N CYS A 53 34.04 -12.10 -36.36
CA CYS A 53 33.57 -10.98 -35.54
C CYS A 53 32.10 -10.63 -35.83
N ARG A 54 31.65 -10.69 -37.10
CA ARG A 54 30.25 -10.48 -37.48
C ARG A 54 29.30 -11.55 -36.96
N ILE A 55 29.71 -12.83 -36.99
CA ILE A 55 28.90 -13.94 -36.45
C ILE A 55 28.82 -13.85 -34.93
N LEU A 56 29.94 -13.52 -34.27
CA LEU A 56 29.97 -13.32 -32.82
C LEU A 56 29.12 -12.10 -32.41
N LEU A 57 29.17 -11.01 -33.17
CA LEU A 57 28.32 -9.82 -32.96
C LEU A 57 26.84 -10.13 -33.20
N LEU A 58 26.47 -10.93 -34.19
CA LEU A 58 25.09 -11.34 -34.43
C LEU A 58 24.57 -12.26 -33.32
N ALA A 59 25.40 -13.18 -32.83
CA ALA A 59 25.06 -14.06 -31.71
C ALA A 59 24.93 -13.28 -30.38
N LEU A 60 25.77 -12.28 -30.15
CA LEU A 60 25.65 -11.35 -29.02
C LEU A 60 24.40 -10.46 -29.12
N LEU A 61 24.03 -10.01 -30.32
CA LEU A 61 22.78 -9.28 -30.58
C LEU A 61 21.54 -10.15 -30.35
N LEU A 62 21.54 -11.42 -30.77
CA LEU A 62 20.44 -12.35 -30.50
C LEU A 62 20.34 -12.71 -29.00
N ALA A 63 21.46 -12.85 -28.29
CA ALA A 63 21.46 -13.11 -26.85
C ALA A 63 20.93 -11.90 -26.04
N ALA A 64 21.14 -10.67 -26.53
CA ALA A 64 20.62 -9.45 -25.90
C ALA A 64 19.09 -9.28 -26.04
N LEU A 65 18.44 -9.94 -27.02
CA LEU A 65 16.97 -9.93 -27.14
C LEU A 65 16.26 -10.90 -26.18
N GLY A 66 16.99 -11.82 -25.54
CA GLY A 66 16.45 -12.81 -24.61
C GLY A 66 16.35 -12.33 -23.15
N SER A 67 16.96 -11.21 -22.79
CA SER A 67 16.89 -10.64 -21.44
C SER A 67 15.63 -9.81 -21.27
N GLN A 68 14.46 -10.47 -21.23
CA GLN A 68 13.26 -9.83 -20.72
C GLN A 68 13.44 -9.59 -19.21
N SER A 69 13.54 -8.31 -18.85
CA SER A 69 13.57 -7.85 -17.46
C SER A 69 12.43 -8.46 -16.64
N THR A 70 12.76 -9.31 -15.67
CA THR A 70 11.84 -9.81 -14.64
C THR A 70 11.32 -8.70 -13.71
N ALA A 71 11.84 -7.48 -13.83
CA ALA A 71 11.42 -6.32 -13.04
C ALA A 71 10.01 -5.81 -13.38
N ARG A 72 9.41 -6.16 -14.53
CA ARG A 72 8.04 -5.74 -14.90
C ARG A 72 6.95 -6.76 -14.55
N ALA A 73 7.34 -7.93 -14.05
CA ALA A 73 6.41 -9.00 -13.69
C ALA A 73 5.75 -8.77 -12.31
N ALA A 74 6.41 -8.04 -11.41
CA ALA A 74 5.89 -7.76 -10.06
C ALA A 74 4.59 -6.93 -10.10
N ASP A 75 4.51 -5.94 -10.99
CA ASP A 75 3.34 -5.07 -11.10
C ASP A 75 2.25 -5.67 -12.00
N ALA A 76 2.63 -6.51 -12.97
CA ALA A 76 1.68 -7.19 -13.85
C ALA A 76 0.81 -8.20 -13.09
N ALA A 77 1.40 -8.96 -12.16
CA ALA A 77 0.67 -9.89 -11.31
C ALA A 77 -0.31 -9.17 -10.38
N PHE A 78 0.11 -8.03 -9.82
CA PHE A 78 -0.76 -7.18 -8.99
C PHE A 78 -1.94 -6.62 -9.80
N ALA A 79 -1.68 -6.05 -10.97
CA ALA A 79 -2.74 -5.54 -11.84
C ALA A 79 -3.72 -6.64 -12.27
N GLN A 80 -3.24 -7.86 -12.53
CA GLN A 80 -4.08 -9.03 -12.81
C GLN A 80 -4.90 -9.46 -11.59
N PHE A 81 -4.31 -9.44 -10.40
CA PHE A 81 -5.03 -9.70 -9.15
C PHE A 81 -6.16 -8.68 -8.96
N ILE A 82 -5.87 -7.38 -9.08
CA ILE A 82 -6.91 -6.36 -8.99
C ILE A 82 -8.00 -6.60 -10.04
N ALA A 83 -7.65 -6.85 -11.29
CA ALA A 83 -8.62 -7.12 -12.33
C ALA A 83 -9.49 -8.38 -12.05
N SER A 84 -8.90 -9.41 -11.43
CA SER A 84 -9.60 -10.66 -11.12
C SER A 84 -10.63 -10.51 -10.00
N LEU A 85 -10.56 -9.45 -9.19
CA LEU A 85 -11.54 -9.16 -8.14
C LEU A 85 -12.89 -8.66 -8.69
N TRP A 86 -12.97 -8.26 -9.96
CA TRP A 86 -14.19 -7.67 -10.52
C TRP A 86 -15.47 -8.54 -10.35
N PRO A 87 -15.47 -9.85 -10.66
CA PRO A 87 -16.68 -10.67 -10.50
C PRO A 87 -17.17 -10.71 -9.06
N GLU A 88 -16.25 -10.76 -8.08
CA GLU A 88 -16.60 -10.76 -6.65
C GLU A 88 -17.10 -9.39 -6.19
N ALA A 89 -16.46 -8.30 -6.63
CA ALA A 89 -16.91 -6.95 -6.34
C ALA A 89 -18.29 -6.66 -6.92
N GLN A 90 -18.54 -7.11 -8.15
CA GLN A 90 -19.84 -7.00 -8.80
C GLN A 90 -20.91 -7.79 -8.05
N ALA A 91 -20.61 -9.03 -7.64
CA ALA A 91 -21.53 -9.86 -6.85
C ALA A 91 -21.86 -9.23 -5.48
N ALA A 92 -20.93 -8.46 -4.90
CA ALA A 92 -21.15 -7.68 -3.68
C ALA A 92 -21.87 -6.35 -3.90
N GLY A 93 -22.26 -6.02 -5.14
CA GLY A 93 -23.01 -4.79 -5.48
C GLY A 93 -22.16 -3.57 -5.78
N VAL A 94 -20.83 -3.71 -5.91
CA VAL A 94 -19.95 -2.58 -6.29
C VAL A 94 -20.20 -2.22 -7.75
N SER A 95 -20.52 -0.95 -8.02
CA SER A 95 -20.69 -0.47 -9.38
C SER A 95 -19.36 -0.51 -10.14
N ARG A 96 -19.44 -0.73 -11.46
CA ARG A 96 -18.23 -0.73 -12.32
C ARG A 96 -17.46 0.59 -12.21
N ALA A 97 -18.19 1.71 -12.17
CA ALA A 97 -17.60 3.04 -12.05
C ALA A 97 -16.87 3.24 -10.72
N THR A 98 -17.42 2.75 -9.60
CA THR A 98 -16.74 2.79 -8.29
C THR A 98 -15.50 1.91 -8.30
N PHE A 99 -15.61 0.67 -8.76
CA PHE A 99 -14.45 -0.23 -8.86
C PHE A 99 -13.30 0.41 -9.66
N GLU A 100 -13.59 0.89 -10.87
CA GLU A 100 -12.59 1.50 -11.74
C GLU A 100 -12.06 2.85 -11.24
N ARG A 101 -12.79 3.54 -10.35
CA ARG A 101 -12.32 4.77 -9.72
C ARG A 101 -11.35 4.46 -8.58
N GLU A 102 -11.75 3.57 -7.68
CA GLU A 102 -10.99 3.25 -6.48
C GLU A 102 -9.72 2.43 -6.78
N THR A 103 -9.75 1.56 -7.80
CA THR A 103 -8.58 0.75 -8.17
C THR A 103 -7.66 1.40 -9.21
N ARG A 104 -7.97 2.64 -9.64
CA ARG A 104 -7.20 3.30 -10.72
C ARG A 104 -5.81 3.69 -10.24
N GLY A 105 -4.79 3.15 -10.90
CA GLY A 105 -3.40 3.47 -10.56
C GLY A 105 -3.01 2.99 -9.15
N LEU A 106 -3.74 2.00 -8.63
CA LEU A 106 -3.38 1.33 -7.39
C LEU A 106 -2.10 0.53 -7.63
N GLU A 107 -1.11 0.77 -6.78
CA GLU A 107 0.18 0.07 -6.77
C GLU A 107 0.41 -0.53 -5.38
N PRO A 108 1.09 -1.69 -5.28
CA PRO A 108 1.37 -2.31 -4.00
C PRO A 108 2.31 -1.47 -3.14
N ASP A 109 2.05 -1.38 -1.84
CA ASP A 109 2.91 -0.69 -0.87
C ASP A 109 3.90 -1.63 -0.19
N TYR A 110 5.05 -1.82 -0.79
CA TYR A 110 6.09 -2.69 -0.21
C TYR A 110 6.81 -2.12 1.03
N LYS A 111 6.41 -0.93 1.51
CA LYS A 111 6.97 -0.34 2.74
C LYS A 111 6.12 -0.64 3.96
N LEU A 112 5.01 -1.36 3.81
CA LEU A 112 4.16 -1.74 4.93
C LEU A 112 4.98 -2.48 6.00
N PRO A 113 4.81 -2.11 7.28
CA PRO A 113 5.44 -2.85 8.37
C PRO A 113 4.89 -4.27 8.39
N ASP A 114 5.74 -5.23 8.72
CA ASP A 114 5.42 -6.66 8.83
C ASP A 114 4.97 -7.34 7.53
N LEU A 115 5.15 -6.68 6.38
CA LEU A 115 4.86 -7.28 5.08
C LEU A 115 5.81 -8.44 4.78
N ALA A 116 5.25 -9.63 4.61
CA ALA A 116 5.97 -10.85 4.33
C ALA A 116 5.85 -11.24 2.85
N LEU A 117 6.88 -10.95 2.06
CA LEU A 117 6.94 -11.33 0.65
C LEU A 117 7.87 -12.53 0.44
N PRO A 118 7.48 -13.55 -0.33
CA PRO A 118 8.35 -14.67 -0.67
C PRO A 118 9.68 -14.18 -1.28
N GLY A 119 10.80 -14.64 -0.73
CA GLY A 119 12.14 -14.28 -1.21
C GLY A 119 12.62 -12.88 -0.86
N ARG A 120 11.90 -12.11 -0.03
CA ARG A 120 12.37 -10.83 0.52
C ARG A 120 12.43 -10.87 2.05
N PRO A 121 13.39 -10.17 2.67
CA PRO A 121 13.36 -9.97 4.11
C PRO A 121 12.11 -9.19 4.51
N VAL A 122 11.51 -9.52 5.65
CA VAL A 122 10.35 -8.80 6.18
C VAL A 122 10.77 -7.36 6.48
N THR A 123 9.97 -6.41 6.02
CA THR A 123 10.17 -4.97 6.24
C THR A 123 9.60 -4.58 7.60
N GLY A 124 10.36 -3.85 8.40
CA GLY A 124 9.94 -3.44 9.74
C GLY A 124 10.17 -4.51 10.82
N ALA A 125 9.91 -4.12 12.07
CA ALA A 125 10.05 -5.02 13.21
C ALA A 125 8.77 -5.86 13.35
N ARG A 126 8.90 -7.19 13.22
CA ARG A 126 7.86 -8.20 13.54
C ARG A 126 7.48 -8.10 15.00
N ALA A 127 6.67 -7.12 15.32
CA ALA A 127 6.48 -6.73 16.69
C ALA A 127 5.05 -6.21 16.83
N GLN A 128 4.09 -7.13 16.77
CA GLN A 128 2.83 -6.92 17.48
C GLN A 128 3.22 -6.48 18.90
N ALA A 129 2.70 -5.35 19.35
CA ALA A 129 3.12 -4.69 20.58
C ALA A 129 3.08 -5.66 21.79
N GLU A 130 2.19 -6.65 21.72
CA GLU A 130 1.99 -7.72 22.69
C GLU A 130 3.19 -8.66 22.85
N PHE A 131 4.06 -8.79 21.84
CA PHE A 131 5.25 -9.66 21.90
C PHE A 131 6.54 -8.91 22.25
N VAL A 132 6.52 -7.58 22.25
CA VAL A 132 7.72 -6.75 22.48
C VAL A 132 7.62 -5.79 23.65
N GLN A 133 6.41 -5.46 24.11
CA GLN A 133 6.21 -4.58 25.26
C GLN A 133 5.94 -5.37 26.54
N VAL A 134 6.52 -4.92 27.65
CA VAL A 134 6.16 -5.43 28.98
C VAL A 134 4.72 -5.02 29.31
N PRO A 135 3.93 -5.84 30.03
CA PRO A 135 2.52 -5.52 30.33
C PRO A 135 2.32 -4.14 30.96
N ALA A 136 3.25 -3.69 31.82
CA ALA A 136 3.21 -2.37 32.44
C ALA A 136 3.25 -1.20 31.42
N ALA A 137 3.92 -1.38 30.29
CA ALA A 137 3.96 -0.38 29.23
C ALA A 137 2.60 -0.23 28.51
N TYR A 138 1.77 -1.27 28.51
CA TYR A 138 0.43 -1.29 27.92
C TYR A 138 -0.64 -0.62 28.81
N VAL A 139 -0.41 -0.56 30.12
CA VAL A 139 -1.37 -0.02 31.12
C VAL A 139 -0.85 1.22 31.84
N LYS A 140 -0.03 2.05 31.16
CA LYS A 140 0.52 3.28 31.74
C LYS A 140 -0.57 4.18 32.30
N GLU A 141 -0.50 4.43 33.61
CA GLU A 141 -1.49 5.20 34.36
C GLU A 141 -1.72 6.60 33.78
N ALA A 142 -0.65 7.30 33.40
CA ALA A 142 -0.74 8.62 32.78
C ALA A 142 -1.57 8.62 31.47
N THR A 143 -1.44 7.58 30.64
CA THR A 143 -2.22 7.43 29.41
C THR A 143 -3.69 7.20 29.73
N ILE A 144 -3.98 6.33 30.70
CA ILE A 144 -5.34 6.01 31.14
C ILE A 144 -6.00 7.27 31.73
N ALA A 145 -5.31 8.00 32.60
CA ALA A 145 -5.81 9.23 33.21
C ALA A 145 -6.17 10.29 32.17
N ARG A 146 -5.28 10.52 31.18
CA ARG A 146 -5.54 11.45 30.08
C ARG A 146 -6.78 11.03 29.27
N LEU A 147 -6.90 9.75 28.92
CA LEU A 147 -8.06 9.22 28.20
C LEU A 147 -9.35 9.33 29.02
N ALA A 148 -9.29 9.11 30.34
CA ALA A 148 -10.44 9.22 31.22
C ALA A 148 -10.98 10.65 31.31
N VAL A 149 -10.10 11.65 31.46
CA VAL A 149 -10.49 13.07 31.48
C VAL A 149 -11.20 13.45 30.18
N GLU A 150 -10.63 13.07 29.03
CA GLU A 150 -11.27 13.37 27.75
C GLU A 150 -12.57 12.58 27.55
N GLY A 151 -12.59 11.31 27.96
CA GLY A 151 -13.78 10.47 27.91
C GLY A 151 -14.95 11.07 28.70
N GLN A 152 -14.70 11.63 29.89
CA GLN A 152 -15.71 12.34 30.67
C GLN A 152 -16.28 13.55 29.93
N ARG A 153 -15.41 14.34 29.27
CA ARG A 153 -15.84 15.48 28.45
C ARG A 153 -16.70 15.03 27.27
N LEU A 154 -16.30 13.97 26.58
CA LEU A 154 -17.03 13.42 25.44
C LEU A 154 -18.33 12.74 25.85
N MET A 155 -18.40 12.15 27.05
CA MET A 155 -19.63 11.59 27.60
C MET A 155 -20.71 12.67 27.73
N GLN A 156 -20.36 13.86 28.22
CA GLN A 156 -21.31 14.98 28.29
C GLN A 156 -21.68 15.49 26.89
N LYS A 157 -20.69 15.62 26.00
CA LYS A 157 -20.91 16.12 24.64
C LYS A 157 -21.82 15.19 23.80
N HIS A 158 -21.67 13.88 23.94
CA HIS A 158 -22.35 12.87 23.11
C HIS A 158 -23.42 12.09 23.86
N ARG A 159 -23.89 12.61 25.01
CA ARG A 159 -24.82 11.91 25.90
C ARG A 159 -26.03 11.31 25.20
N ALA A 160 -26.72 12.10 24.37
CA ALA A 160 -27.92 11.63 23.67
C ALA A 160 -27.64 10.42 22.75
N ALA A 161 -26.52 10.45 22.01
CA ALA A 161 -26.13 9.36 21.12
C ALA A 161 -25.70 8.12 21.92
N LEU A 162 -24.93 8.33 23.00
CA LEU A 162 -24.49 7.25 23.88
C LEU A 162 -25.67 6.57 24.59
N ASP A 163 -26.63 7.35 25.09
CA ASP A 163 -27.86 6.82 25.71
C ASP A 163 -28.70 6.01 24.69
N GLN A 164 -28.71 6.43 23.42
CA GLN A 164 -29.40 5.68 22.36
C GLN A 164 -28.68 4.35 22.08
N ILE A 165 -27.35 4.37 21.96
CA ILE A 165 -26.53 3.17 21.77
C ILE A 165 -26.75 2.19 22.93
N GLU A 166 -26.72 2.68 24.17
CA GLU A 166 -26.92 1.86 25.36
C GLU A 166 -28.32 1.22 25.38
N ARG A 167 -29.37 1.99 25.04
CA ARG A 167 -30.74 1.44 24.94
C ARG A 167 -30.89 0.40 23.84
N GLN A 168 -30.23 0.59 22.70
CA GLN A 168 -30.38 -0.28 21.54
C GLN A 168 -29.57 -1.56 21.67
N PHE A 169 -28.35 -1.47 22.21
CA PHE A 169 -27.38 -2.58 22.20
C PHE A 169 -27.05 -3.12 23.60
N GLY A 170 -27.50 -2.47 24.68
CA GLY A 170 -27.20 -2.86 26.05
C GLY A 170 -25.74 -2.64 26.46
N VAL A 171 -24.97 -1.89 25.66
CA VAL A 171 -23.56 -1.60 25.92
C VAL A 171 -23.45 -0.27 26.68
N PRO A 172 -22.90 -0.25 27.89
CA PRO A 172 -22.75 0.98 28.66
C PRO A 172 -21.94 2.05 27.91
N ALA A 173 -22.37 3.30 27.99
CA ALA A 173 -21.68 4.43 27.36
C ALA A 173 -20.18 4.51 27.69
N THR A 174 -19.80 4.16 28.93
CA THR A 174 -18.41 4.14 29.39
C THR A 174 -17.55 3.12 28.65
N MET A 175 -18.10 1.97 28.28
CA MET A 175 -17.39 0.95 27.49
C MET A 175 -17.14 1.42 26.06
N VAL A 176 -18.13 2.06 25.44
CA VAL A 176 -17.99 2.64 24.10
C VAL A 176 -16.88 3.68 24.08
N LEU A 177 -16.86 4.58 25.08
CA LEU A 177 -15.82 5.61 25.21
C LEU A 177 -14.44 5.02 25.49
N ALA A 178 -14.35 3.98 26.31
CA ALA A 178 -13.08 3.31 26.59
C ALA A 178 -12.47 2.71 25.32
N ILE A 179 -13.27 2.02 24.51
CA ILE A 179 -12.85 1.47 23.22
C ILE A 179 -12.43 2.61 22.28
N TRP A 180 -13.28 3.61 22.09
CA TRP A 180 -12.99 4.71 21.16
C TRP A 180 -11.70 5.48 21.51
N GLY A 181 -11.47 5.71 22.81
CA GLY A 181 -10.24 6.32 23.31
C GLY A 181 -9.01 5.44 23.10
N ARG A 182 -9.13 4.12 23.28
CA ARG A 182 -8.04 3.17 23.09
C ARG A 182 -7.64 2.99 21.62
N GLU A 183 -8.62 2.92 20.73
CA GLU A 183 -8.38 2.63 19.30
C GLU A 183 -7.86 3.83 18.51
N SER A 184 -8.34 5.05 18.82
CA SER A 184 -8.08 6.21 17.95
C SER A 184 -7.81 7.52 18.69
N ASP A 185 -7.66 7.47 20.01
CA ASP A 185 -7.62 8.66 20.86
C ASP A 185 -8.80 9.61 20.59
N PHE A 186 -10.00 9.03 20.49
CA PHE A 186 -11.23 9.73 20.13
C PHE A 186 -11.21 10.40 18.74
N GLY A 187 -10.54 9.76 17.77
CA GLY A 187 -10.36 10.25 16.41
C GLY A 187 -9.24 11.26 16.22
N ARG A 188 -8.40 11.51 17.24
CA ARG A 188 -7.20 12.35 17.09
C ARG A 188 -6.05 11.63 16.37
N TYR A 189 -6.00 10.31 16.46
CA TYR A 189 -5.07 9.51 15.70
C TYR A 189 -5.66 9.20 14.31
N THR A 190 -4.88 9.45 13.27
CA THR A 190 -5.22 9.09 11.89
C THR A 190 -4.08 8.25 11.33
N ASP A 191 -4.41 7.07 10.83
CA ASP A 191 -3.45 6.17 10.20
C ASP A 191 -2.95 6.79 8.88
N PRO A 192 -1.62 6.88 8.65
CA PRO A 192 -1.09 7.41 7.39
C PRO A 192 -1.34 6.51 6.17
N TYR A 193 -1.76 5.26 6.36
CA TYR A 193 -1.93 4.31 5.26
C TYR A 193 -3.33 4.36 4.63
N ASP A 194 -3.37 4.26 3.30
CA ASP A 194 -4.62 4.09 2.56
C ASP A 194 -5.17 2.67 2.76
N ALA A 195 -6.39 2.56 3.28
CA ALA A 195 -6.96 1.27 3.65
C ALA A 195 -7.07 0.31 2.45
N LEU A 196 -7.45 0.82 1.26
CA LEU A 196 -7.57 -0.02 0.06
C LEU A 196 -6.21 -0.53 -0.40
N ARG A 197 -5.18 0.32 -0.40
CA ARG A 197 -3.81 -0.07 -0.73
C ARG A 197 -3.25 -1.10 0.25
N VAL A 198 -3.49 -0.90 1.56
CA VAL A 198 -3.02 -1.83 2.60
C VAL A 198 -3.59 -3.22 2.38
N VAL A 199 -4.91 -3.34 2.19
CA VAL A 199 -5.54 -4.66 2.06
C VAL A 199 -5.34 -5.31 0.69
N ALA A 200 -4.96 -4.52 -0.31
CA ALA A 200 -4.64 -5.02 -1.64
C ALA A 200 -3.20 -5.54 -1.77
N THR A 201 -2.27 -5.00 -0.96
CA THR A 201 -0.83 -5.33 -0.99
C THR A 201 -0.54 -6.63 -0.24
#